data_AF-A0A0P1FRY2-F1
#
_entry.id   AF-A0A0P1FRY2-F1
#
_cell.length_a   1.000
_cell.length_b   1.000
_cell.length_c   1.000
_cell.angle_alpha   90.00
_cell.angle_beta   90.00
_cell.angle_gamma   90.00
#
_symmetry.space_group_name_H-M   'P 1'
#
loop_
_entity.id
_entity.type
_entity.pdbx_description
1 polymer ?
#
loop_
_entity_poly.entity_id
_entity_poly.type
_entity_poly.pdbx_seq_one_letter_code
_entity_poly.pdbx_strand_id
1 'polypeptide(L)'
;MIRTAIISLTAALTVAGCEASQPDALAFVPDYQGVDTRLLEGDLVSFLVAMDGARGPTDVEDYAQCAAAQYTLIRGFSFARHVRTNVEQQGGLWRADAVYTISPDLPRGAKTIDAETVVDHCVENGIPTV
;
A
#
# COMPACT_ATOMS: atom_id res chain seq x y z
N MET A 1 -20.93 -16.72 -72.11
CA MET A 1 -21.44 -15.97 -70.94
C MET A 1 -20.22 -15.55 -70.13
N ILE A 2 -19.71 -14.35 -70.39
CA ILE A 2 -18.42 -13.83 -69.91
C ILE A 2 -18.72 -12.76 -68.86
N ARG A 3 -18.05 -12.88 -67.69
CA ARG A 3 -18.25 -12.08 -66.48
C ARG A 3 -17.44 -10.77 -66.55
N THR A 4 -18.09 -9.64 -66.26
CA THR A 4 -17.49 -8.33 -65.97
C THR A 4 -18.42 -7.63 -64.97
N ALA A 5 -18.03 -7.48 -63.69
CA ALA A 5 -17.27 -6.39 -63.07
C ALA A 5 -18.17 -5.21 -62.61
N ILE A 6 -18.14 -4.88 -61.30
CA ILE A 6 -18.44 -3.60 -60.60
C ILE A 6 -18.13 -3.88 -59.11
N ILE A 7 -16.97 -3.49 -58.56
CA ILE A 7 -16.58 -2.19 -57.96
C ILE A 7 -17.14 -1.98 -56.54
N SER A 8 -16.22 -2.15 -55.57
CA SER A 8 -15.94 -1.35 -54.37
C SER A 8 -17.07 -0.82 -53.48
N LEU A 9 -17.01 -1.12 -52.17
CA LEU A 9 -16.74 -0.11 -51.12
C LEU A 9 -16.41 -0.77 -49.77
N THR A 10 -15.12 -0.90 -49.47
CA THR A 10 -14.58 -1.27 -48.16
C THR A 10 -14.65 -0.05 -47.23
N ALA A 11 -15.55 -0.07 -46.24
CA ALA A 11 -15.59 0.92 -45.17
C ALA A 11 -14.73 0.43 -43.99
N ALA A 12 -13.45 0.80 -43.98
CA ALA A 12 -12.59 0.64 -42.82
C ALA A 12 -12.88 1.77 -41.81
N LEU A 13 -13.68 1.47 -40.79
CA LEU A 13 -13.82 2.31 -39.60
C LEU A 13 -12.50 2.25 -38.82
N THR A 14 -11.68 3.29 -38.93
CA THR A 14 -10.52 3.49 -38.06
C THR A 14 -11.01 4.18 -36.79
N VAL A 15 -11.08 3.42 -35.69
CA VAL A 15 -11.31 4.00 -34.37
C VAL A 15 -10.01 4.68 -33.95
N ALA A 16 -10.00 6.01 -33.95
CA ALA A 16 -8.95 6.79 -33.32
C ALA A 16 -9.08 6.63 -31.80
N GLY A 17 -8.28 5.71 -31.23
CA GLY A 17 -8.10 5.63 -29.80
C GLY A 17 -7.27 6.83 -29.34
N CYS A 18 -7.86 7.71 -28.53
CA CYS A 18 -7.07 8.59 -27.68
C CYS A 18 -6.34 7.72 -26.66
N GLU A 19 -5.07 7.42 -26.93
CA GLU A 19 -4.16 6.89 -25.92
C GLU A 19 -3.90 8.05 -24.94
N ALA A 20 -4.63 8.06 -23.83
CA ALA A 20 -4.32 8.94 -22.73
C ALA A 20 -2.93 8.53 -22.21
N SER A 21 -1.92 9.35 -22.49
CA SER A 21 -0.56 9.16 -21.98
C SER A 21 -0.65 9.03 -20.46
N GLN A 22 -0.38 7.83 -19.96
CA GLN A 22 -0.30 7.58 -18.53
C GLN A 22 0.87 8.43 -17.99
N PRO A 23 0.67 9.18 -16.89
CA PRO A 23 1.76 9.96 -16.31
C PRO A 23 2.92 9.01 -16.00
N ASP A 24 4.13 9.42 -16.39
CA ASP A 24 5.36 8.65 -16.16
C ASP A 24 5.36 8.13 -14.72
N ALA A 25 5.29 6.81 -14.58
CA ALA A 25 5.34 6.18 -13.28
C ALA A 25 6.64 6.61 -12.61
N LEU A 26 6.54 7.41 -11.54
CA LEU A 26 7.70 7.78 -10.75
C LEU A 26 8.41 6.49 -10.34
N ALA A 27 9.72 6.43 -10.58
CA ALA A 27 10.52 5.27 -10.22
C ALA A 27 10.37 5.01 -8.71
N PHE A 28 9.96 3.79 -8.34
CA PHE A 28 9.80 3.41 -6.95
C PHE A 28 11.17 3.15 -6.33
N VAL A 29 11.68 4.15 -5.61
CA VAL A 29 12.95 4.09 -4.89
C VAL A 29 12.67 4.58 -3.47
N PRO A 30 12.06 3.74 -2.61
CA PRO A 30 11.62 4.15 -1.29
C PRO A 30 12.81 4.37 -0.36
N ASP A 31 12.80 5.48 0.37
CA ASP A 31 13.74 5.75 1.46
C ASP A 31 12.96 5.84 2.79
N TYR A 32 13.03 4.76 3.57
CA TYR A 32 12.30 4.59 4.81
C TYR A 32 13.04 5.27 5.97
N GLN A 33 12.45 6.32 6.56
CA GLN A 33 13.09 7.18 7.56
C GLN A 33 13.02 6.65 9.01
N GLY A 34 12.65 5.37 9.19
CA GLY A 34 12.48 4.73 10.49
C GLY A 34 11.06 4.83 11.06
N VAL A 35 10.89 4.17 12.21
CA VAL A 35 9.60 4.00 12.90
C VAL A 35 9.69 4.59 14.31
N ASP A 36 8.82 5.54 14.64
CA ASP A 36 8.58 5.98 16.02
C ASP A 36 7.33 5.26 16.57
N THR A 37 7.56 4.32 17.47
CA THR A 37 6.49 3.53 18.09
C THR A 37 6.08 4.11 19.44
N ARG A 38 4.79 4.41 19.60
CA ARG A 38 4.23 5.01 20.80
C ARG A 38 3.12 4.13 21.36
N LEU A 39 3.37 3.53 22.52
CA LEU A 39 2.30 2.91 23.31
C LEU A 39 1.36 4.02 23.79
N LEU A 40 0.07 3.88 23.49
CA LEU A 40 -0.96 4.82 23.93
C LEU A 40 -1.54 4.35 25.26
N GLU A 41 -2.59 3.53 25.23
CA GLU A 41 -3.25 2.99 26.42
C GLU A 41 -3.67 1.53 26.18
N GLY A 42 -3.45 0.68 27.19
CA GLY A 42 -3.72 -0.75 27.08
C GLY A 42 -2.97 -1.36 25.90
N ASP A 43 -3.73 -1.91 24.95
CA ASP A 43 -3.20 -2.54 23.74
C ASP A 43 -3.22 -1.62 22.51
N LEU A 44 -3.50 -0.32 22.68
CA LEU A 44 -3.44 0.66 21.60
C LEU A 44 -2.02 1.18 21.40
N VAL A 45 -1.55 1.12 20.15
CA VAL A 45 -0.20 1.53 19.75
C VAL A 45 -0.28 2.39 18.49
N SER A 46 0.45 3.50 18.49
CA SER A 46 0.64 4.38 17.33
C SER A 46 2.02 4.14 16.73
N PHE A 47 2.09 4.11 15.40
CA PHE A 47 3.30 3.98 14.62
C PHE A 47 3.39 5.19 13.72
N LEU A 48 4.37 6.05 13.99
CA LEU A 48 4.69 7.19 13.16
C LEU A 48 5.84 6.80 12.24
N VAL A 49 5.58 6.82 10.95
CA VAL A 49 6.56 6.49 9.92
C VAL A 49 6.67 7.63 8.92
N ALA A 50 7.83 7.72 8.28
CA ALA A 50 8.03 8.64 7.18
C ALA A 50 8.83 7.97 6.06
N MET A 51 8.55 8.33 4.81
CA MET A 51 9.30 7.85 3.67
C MET A 51 9.33 8.86 2.51
N ASP A 52 10.46 8.91 1.82
CA ASP A 52 10.58 9.53 0.51
C ASP A 52 10.45 8.48 -0.60
N GLY A 53 10.24 8.91 -1.83
CA GLY A 53 10.15 8.00 -2.99
C GLY A 53 8.87 7.15 -3.06
N ALA A 54 7.90 7.41 -2.19
CA ALA A 54 6.57 6.81 -2.25
C ALA A 54 5.80 7.27 -3.51
N ARG A 55 5.16 6.33 -4.19
CA ARG A 55 4.29 6.56 -5.37
C ARG A 55 2.95 7.15 -4.96
N GLY A 56 2.54 6.96 -3.71
CA GLY A 56 1.26 7.41 -3.17
C GLY A 56 1.13 7.09 -1.68
N PRO A 57 -0.03 7.39 -1.07
CA PRO A 57 -0.25 7.20 0.37
C PRO A 57 -0.15 5.73 0.78
N THR A 58 -0.54 4.81 -0.09
CA THR A 58 -0.51 3.37 0.21
C THR A 58 0.90 2.86 0.54
N ASP A 59 1.94 3.38 -0.11
CA ASP A 59 3.31 2.92 0.17
C ASP A 59 3.73 3.25 1.64
N VAL A 60 3.34 4.42 2.17
CA VAL A 60 3.64 4.79 3.57
C VAL A 60 2.68 4.12 4.57
N GLU A 61 1.46 3.80 4.14
CA GLU A 61 0.52 2.98 4.92
C GLU A 61 1.01 1.54 5.08
N ASP A 62 1.51 0.93 4.00
CA ASP A 62 2.10 -0.41 4.01
C ASP A 62 3.33 -0.45 4.91
N TYR A 63 4.18 0.58 4.87
CA TYR A 63 5.29 0.70 5.80
C TYR A 63 4.83 0.75 7.27
N ALA A 64 3.80 1.54 7.57
CA ALA A 64 3.24 1.61 8.93
C ALA A 64 2.62 0.26 9.37
N GLN A 65 1.99 -0.47 8.44
CA GLN A 65 1.43 -1.80 8.69
C GLN A 65 2.53 -2.83 8.99
N CYS A 66 3.65 -2.78 8.25
CA CYS A 66 4.80 -3.64 8.49
C CYS A 66 5.43 -3.40 9.88
N ALA A 67 5.56 -2.13 10.28
CA ALA A 67 5.99 -1.76 11.61
C ALA A 67 5.04 -2.31 12.69
N ALA A 68 3.73 -2.15 12.49
CA ALA A 68 2.72 -2.61 13.43
C ALA A 68 2.71 -4.14 13.60
N ALA A 69 2.84 -4.89 12.51
CA ALA A 69 2.87 -6.34 12.53
C ALA A 69 4.10 -6.86 13.29
N GLN A 70 5.30 -6.35 12.98
CA GLN A 70 6.51 -6.80 13.66
C GLN A 70 6.51 -6.44 15.15
N TYR A 71 6.03 -5.24 15.51
CA TYR A 71 5.89 -4.85 16.91
C TYR A 71 4.93 -5.77 17.66
N THR A 72 3.82 -6.18 17.01
CA THR A 72 2.86 -7.12 17.59
C THR A 72 3.53 -8.44 17.98
N LEU A 73 4.36 -9.00 17.08
CA LEU A 73 5.11 -10.22 17.37
C LEU A 73 6.15 -10.03 18.49
N ILE A 74 6.87 -8.89 18.50
CA ILE A 74 7.85 -8.56 19.55
C ILE A 74 7.20 -8.51 20.94
N ARG A 75 5.93 -8.09 21.01
CA ARG A 75 5.14 -8.08 22.25
C ARG A 75 4.55 -9.43 22.63
N GLY A 76 4.80 -10.48 21.83
CA GLY A 76 4.30 -11.83 22.06
C GLY A 76 2.83 -12.02 21.69
N PHE A 77 2.28 -11.14 20.85
CA PHE A 77 0.90 -11.23 20.35
C PHE A 77 0.88 -11.72 18.90
N SER A 78 -0.29 -12.16 18.43
CA SER A 78 -0.45 -12.77 17.11
C SER A 78 -1.25 -11.90 16.13
N PHE A 79 -2.07 -10.99 16.65
CA PHE A 79 -2.98 -10.20 15.83
C PHE A 79 -2.87 -8.71 16.14
N ALA A 80 -3.11 -7.90 15.12
CA ALA A 80 -3.42 -6.49 15.32
C ALA A 80 -4.71 -6.14 14.60
N ARG A 81 -5.42 -5.12 15.06
CA ARG A 81 -6.59 -4.56 14.38
C ARG A 81 -6.32 -3.10 14.08
N HIS A 82 -6.44 -2.74 12.81
CA HIS A 82 -6.32 -1.35 12.38
C HIS A 82 -7.43 -0.49 12.99
N VAL A 83 -7.05 0.66 13.56
CA VAL A 83 -7.99 1.65 14.10
C VAL A 83 -8.09 2.86 13.15
N ARG A 84 -6.95 3.43 12.76
CA ARG A 84 -6.89 4.56 11.81
C ARG A 84 -5.48 4.69 11.23
N THR A 85 -5.38 5.30 10.05
CA THR A 85 -4.12 5.88 9.56
C THR A 85 -4.43 7.27 9.05
N ASN A 86 -3.64 8.25 9.48
CA ASN A 86 -3.64 9.59 8.91
C ASN A 86 -2.37 9.75 8.08
N VAL A 87 -2.52 10.15 6.81
CA VAL A 87 -1.40 10.34 5.89
C VAL A 87 -1.31 11.81 5.47
N GLU A 88 -0.10 12.34 5.44
CA GLU A 88 0.21 13.66 4.90
C GLU A 88 1.44 13.60 3.97
N GLN A 89 1.48 14.52 3.01
CA GLN A 89 2.61 14.69 2.10
C GLN A 89 3.07 16.15 2.12
N GLN A 90 4.37 16.37 2.30
CA GLN A 90 4.98 17.69 2.21
C GLN A 90 6.36 17.61 1.55
N GLY A 91 6.50 18.25 0.39
CA GLY A 91 7.81 18.37 -0.28
C GLY A 91 8.42 17.05 -0.75
N GLY A 92 7.60 16.05 -1.09
CA GLY A 92 8.05 14.71 -1.48
C GLY A 92 8.08 13.69 -0.34
N LEU A 93 8.18 14.17 0.90
CA LEU A 93 8.16 13.34 2.09
C LEU A 93 6.72 12.99 2.47
N TRP A 94 6.47 11.69 2.59
CA TRP A 94 5.22 11.11 3.09
C TRP A 94 5.35 10.77 4.56
N ARG A 95 4.31 11.04 5.35
CA ARG A 95 4.21 10.64 6.75
C ARG A 95 2.90 9.92 7.01
N ALA A 96 2.95 8.89 7.84
CA ALA A 96 1.76 8.22 8.35
C ALA A 96 1.79 8.11 9.88
N ASP A 97 0.67 8.42 10.54
CA ASP A 97 0.37 8.05 11.93
C ASP A 97 -0.71 6.97 11.91
N ALA A 98 -0.30 5.71 12.08
CA ALA A 98 -1.17 4.55 12.07
C ALA A 98 -1.37 4.00 13.48
N VAL A 99 -2.62 3.80 13.88
CA VAL A 99 -3.00 3.28 15.20
C VAL A 99 -3.59 1.89 15.05
N TYR A 100 -3.11 0.97 15.87
CA TYR A 100 -3.58 -0.41 15.95
C TYR A 100 -3.90 -0.80 17.39
N THR A 101 -4.83 -1.74 17.55
CA THR A 101 -4.97 -2.52 18.79
C THR A 101 -4.28 -3.86 18.60
N ILE A 102 -3.37 -4.25 19.48
CA ILE A 102 -2.70 -5.56 19.41
C ILE A 102 -3.41 -6.60 20.31
N SER A 103 -3.36 -7.89 19.97
CA SER A 103 -4.14 -8.92 20.68
C SER A 103 -3.51 -10.31 20.55
N PRO A 104 -3.55 -11.15 21.61
CA PRO A 104 -3.14 -12.55 21.52
C PRO A 104 -4.13 -13.40 20.71
N ASP A 105 -5.43 -13.11 20.82
CA ASP A 105 -6.51 -13.81 20.12
C ASP A 105 -7.08 -12.98 18.98
N LEU A 106 -7.75 -13.62 18.01
CA LEU A 106 -8.35 -12.93 16.86
C LEU A 106 -9.36 -11.86 17.32
N PRO A 107 -9.07 -10.56 17.13
CA PRO A 107 -9.96 -9.50 17.58
C PRO A 107 -11.24 -9.45 16.73
N ARG A 108 -12.36 -9.10 17.37
CA ARG A 108 -13.62 -8.84 16.68
C ARG A 108 -13.53 -7.56 15.85
N GLY A 109 -14.25 -7.54 14.73
CA GLY A 109 -14.35 -6.38 13.84
C GLY A 109 -13.68 -6.60 12.49
N ALA A 110 -13.61 -5.55 11.69
CA ALA A 110 -12.95 -5.56 10.39
C ALA A 110 -11.48 -5.13 10.50
N LYS A 111 -10.70 -5.35 9.43
CA LYS A 111 -9.29 -4.94 9.30
C LYS A 111 -8.37 -5.51 10.39
N THR A 112 -8.62 -6.75 10.76
CA THR A 112 -7.71 -7.55 11.55
C THR A 112 -6.59 -8.06 10.65
N ILE A 113 -5.37 -8.01 11.17
CA ILE A 113 -4.18 -8.57 10.54
C ILE A 113 -3.64 -9.72 11.39
N ASP A 114 -3.23 -10.77 10.70
CA ASP A 114 -2.35 -11.80 11.23
C ASP A 114 -0.91 -11.27 11.15
N ALA A 115 -0.25 -11.14 12.30
CA ALA A 115 1.02 -10.42 12.37
C ALA A 115 2.17 -11.19 11.70
N GLU A 116 2.17 -12.53 11.79
CA GLU A 116 3.16 -13.38 11.13
C GLU A 116 3.04 -13.27 9.62
N THR A 117 1.82 -13.44 9.10
CA THR A 117 1.53 -13.35 7.66
C THR A 117 1.92 -11.99 7.08
N VAL A 118 1.67 -10.90 7.82
CA VAL A 118 2.04 -9.56 7.35
C VAL A 118 3.55 -9.36 7.40
N VAL A 119 4.25 -9.81 8.45
CA VAL A 119 5.71 -9.70 8.50
C VAL A 119 6.36 -10.46 7.34
N ASP A 120 5.88 -11.65 7.03
CA ASP A 120 6.38 -12.42 5.87
C ASP A 120 6.18 -11.63 4.57
N HIS A 121 5.00 -11.06 4.36
CA HIS A 121 4.73 -10.21 3.20
C HIS A 121 5.67 -8.98 3.15
N CYS A 122 5.95 -8.34 4.29
CA CYS A 122 6.86 -7.20 4.35
C CYS A 122 8.29 -7.58 3.95
N VAL A 123 8.77 -8.74 4.44
CA VAL A 123 10.09 -9.27 4.08
C VAL A 123 10.16 -9.60 2.58
N GLU A 124 9.14 -10.26 2.03
CA GLU A 124 9.06 -10.59 0.60
C GLU A 124 9.10 -9.33 -0.30
N ASN A 125 8.50 -8.24 0.15
CA ASN A 125 8.43 -6.98 -0.59
C ASN A 125 9.56 -5.99 -0.23
N GLY A 126 10.48 -6.36 0.66
CA GLY A 126 11.58 -5.50 1.07
C GLY A 126 11.16 -4.23 1.81
N ILE A 127 10.00 -4.27 2.48
CA ILE A 127 9.54 -3.18 3.35
C ILE A 127 10.14 -3.43 4.73
N PRO A 128 10.99 -2.52 5.26
CA PRO A 128 11.59 -2.70 6.57
C PRO A 128 10.51 -2.74 7.65
N THR A 129 10.76 -3.59 8.63
CA THR A 129 10.00 -3.61 9.88
C THR A 129 10.73 -2.74 10.92
N VAL A 130 10.38 -2.84 12.20
CA VAL A 130 10.87 -1.95 13.28
C VAL A 130 12.39 -1.85 13.40
#